data_AF-A0A076N0L6-F1
#
_entry.id   AF-A0A076N0L6-F1
#
_cell.length_a   1.000
_cell.length_b   1.000
_cell.length_c   1.000
_cell.angle_alpha   90.00
_cell.angle_beta   90.00
_cell.angle_gamma   90.00
#
_symmetry.space_group_name_H-M   'P 1'
#
loop_
_entity.id
_entity.type
_entity.pdbx_description
1 polymer ?
#
loop_
_entity_poly.entity_id
_entity_poly.type
_entity_poly.pdbx_seq_one_letter_code
_entity_poly.pdbx_strand_id
1 'polypeptide(L)'
;MTATVTGRAVPDPEVVLRREDERLARRAGDEPLPHHTITAFAAAVRKQIVEPLLARGGAAGAAAADREATQAELTRLRAELATVRGNLDRITATADRERAEHQAAHDRTRRELVDVQQQLSTVVHERDDLQAAAARLQAEAVELANELEHARRAGATVRPHRHLYPMGASGEAFGPCEEPGGGKPYPGTSSAVVRR
;
A
#
# COMPACT_ATOMS: atom_id res chain seq x y z
N MET A 1 -18.76 43.52 -59.09
CA MET A 1 -17.88 42.90 -58.07
C MET A 1 -16.45 43.18 -58.47
N THR A 2 -15.70 43.93 -57.66
CA THR A 2 -14.29 44.25 -57.91
C THR A 2 -13.43 43.04 -57.59
N ALA A 3 -12.83 42.44 -58.61
CA ALA A 3 -11.94 41.29 -58.43
C ALA A 3 -10.65 41.74 -57.74
N THR A 4 -10.20 40.99 -56.73
CA THR A 4 -9.02 41.34 -55.93
C THR A 4 -7.93 40.27 -56.08
N VAL A 5 -6.69 40.71 -56.27
CA VAL A 5 -5.50 39.85 -56.19
C VAL A 5 -4.70 40.33 -54.99
N THR A 6 -4.39 39.44 -54.05
CA THR A 6 -3.60 39.74 -52.84
C THR A 6 -4.13 40.93 -52.03
N GLY A 7 -5.47 41.09 -51.95
CA GLY A 7 -6.12 42.17 -51.20
C GLY A 7 -6.18 43.53 -51.90
N ARG A 8 -5.64 43.68 -53.12
CA ARG A 8 -5.81 44.89 -53.96
C ARG A 8 -6.80 44.63 -55.08
N ALA A 9 -7.71 45.59 -55.30
CA ALA A 9 -8.61 45.55 -56.46
C ALA A 9 -7.77 45.61 -57.73
N VAL A 10 -7.98 44.65 -58.63
CA VAL A 10 -7.38 44.69 -59.97
C VAL A 10 -8.17 45.72 -60.78
N PRO A 11 -7.56 46.84 -61.21
CA PRO A 11 -8.26 47.82 -62.00
C PRO A 11 -8.65 47.22 -63.36
N ASP A 12 -9.80 47.62 -63.88
CA ASP A 12 -10.27 47.14 -65.19
C ASP A 12 -9.28 47.55 -66.28
N PRO A 13 -8.66 46.60 -67.01
CA PRO A 13 -7.66 46.91 -68.02
C PRO A 13 -8.21 47.84 -69.10
N GLU A 14 -9.51 47.79 -69.43
CA GLU A 14 -10.09 48.69 -70.42
C GLU A 14 -10.05 50.16 -69.99
N VAL A 15 -10.35 50.43 -68.72
CA VAL A 15 -10.29 51.77 -68.13
C VAL A 15 -8.85 52.28 -68.07
N VAL A 16 -7.91 51.41 -67.71
CA VAL A 16 -6.48 51.76 -67.64
C VAL A 16 -5.93 52.02 -69.04
N LEU A 17 -6.19 51.13 -69.99
CA LEU A 17 -5.71 51.25 -71.37
C LEU A 17 -6.27 52.50 -72.05
N ARG A 18 -7.56 52.81 -71.87
CA ARG A 18 -8.16 54.02 -72.44
C ARG A 18 -7.53 55.30 -71.87
N ARG A 19 -7.32 55.35 -70.55
CA ARG A 19 -6.68 56.49 -69.90
C ARG A 19 -5.24 56.69 -70.38
N GLU A 20 -4.48 55.62 -70.55
CA GLU A 20 -3.11 55.67 -71.02
C GLU A 20 -3.00 56.02 -72.50
N ASP A 21 -3.87 55.47 -73.35
CA ASP A 21 -3.96 55.80 -74.76
C ASP A 21 -4.30 57.27 -74.98
N GLU A 22 -5.34 57.79 -74.29
CA GLU A 22 -5.70 59.22 -74.30
C GLU A 22 -4.55 60.12 -73.82
N ARG A 23 -3.69 59.63 -72.92
CA ARG A 23 -2.53 60.38 -72.42
C ARG A 23 -1.40 60.38 -73.46
N LEU A 24 -1.17 59.26 -74.12
CA LEU A 24 -0.14 59.11 -75.15
C LEU A 24 -0.48 59.89 -76.42
N ALA A 25 -1.72 59.76 -76.91
CA ALA A 25 -2.24 60.49 -78.06
C ALA A 25 -2.07 62.01 -77.91
N ARG A 26 -2.47 62.57 -76.75
CA ARG A 26 -2.26 64.00 -76.43
C ARG A 26 -0.81 64.43 -76.42
N ARG A 27 0.11 63.54 -76.03
CA ARG A 27 1.54 63.85 -75.94
C ARG A 27 2.24 63.76 -77.29
N ALA A 28 1.77 62.88 -78.17
CA ALA A 28 2.27 62.70 -79.52
C ALA A 28 1.65 63.68 -80.54
N GLY A 29 0.47 64.23 -80.24
CA GLY A 29 -0.32 65.02 -81.19
C GLY A 29 -1.16 64.17 -82.15
N ASP A 30 -1.34 62.89 -81.82
CA ASP A 30 -2.11 61.92 -82.60
C ASP A 30 -3.54 61.75 -82.06
N GLU A 31 -4.42 61.17 -82.89
CA GLU A 31 -5.76 60.73 -82.48
C GLU A 31 -5.66 59.46 -81.62
N PRO A 32 -6.42 59.35 -80.51
CA PRO A 32 -6.45 58.12 -79.73
C PRO A 32 -6.96 56.94 -80.55
N LEU A 33 -6.58 55.72 -80.14
CA LEU A 33 -6.99 54.50 -80.82
C LEU A 33 -8.52 54.34 -80.80
N PRO A 34 -9.10 53.74 -81.85
CA PRO A 34 -10.52 53.45 -81.89
C PRO A 34 -10.94 52.61 -80.69
N HIS A 35 -12.10 52.94 -80.12
CA HIS A 35 -12.59 52.28 -78.90
C HIS A 35 -12.67 50.76 -79.02
N HIS A 36 -13.12 50.24 -80.17
CA HIS A 36 -13.22 48.80 -80.41
C HIS A 36 -11.87 48.07 -80.33
N THR A 37 -10.76 48.73 -80.70
CA THR A 37 -9.40 48.19 -80.63
C THR A 37 -8.97 48.03 -79.17
N ILE A 38 -9.23 49.06 -78.35
CA ILE A 38 -8.93 49.05 -76.92
C ILE A 38 -9.77 47.99 -76.20
N THR A 39 -11.08 47.90 -76.51
CA THR A 39 -11.97 46.89 -75.92
C THR A 39 -11.55 45.47 -76.28
N ALA A 40 -11.17 45.21 -77.54
CA ALA A 40 -10.70 43.90 -77.98
C ALA A 40 -9.39 43.49 -77.28
N PHE A 41 -8.44 44.42 -77.17
CA PHE A 41 -7.18 44.17 -76.46
C PHE A 41 -7.41 43.99 -74.95
N ALA A 42 -8.25 44.81 -74.33
CA ALA A 42 -8.62 44.67 -72.92
C ALA A 42 -9.30 43.31 -72.65
N ALA A 43 -10.16 42.82 -73.55
CA ALA A 43 -10.74 41.48 -73.45
C ALA A 43 -9.67 40.37 -73.52
N ALA A 44 -8.69 40.50 -74.41
CA ALA A 44 -7.56 39.56 -74.47
C ALA A 44 -6.72 39.58 -73.18
N VAL A 45 -6.41 40.77 -72.64
CA VAL A 45 -5.68 40.94 -71.37
C VAL A 45 -6.46 40.37 -70.19
N ARG A 46 -7.79 40.58 -70.13
CA ARG A 46 -8.65 39.98 -69.10
C ARG A 46 -8.53 38.46 -69.10
N LYS A 47 -8.68 37.85 -70.28
CA LYS A 47 -8.65 36.39 -70.45
C LYS A 47 -7.27 35.78 -70.22
N GLN A 48 -6.20 36.40 -70.71
CA GLN A 48 -4.86 35.82 -70.66
C GLN A 48 -4.11 36.11 -69.36
N ILE A 49 -4.43 37.21 -68.67
CA ILE A 49 -3.63 37.70 -67.54
C ILE A 49 -4.48 37.83 -66.28
N VAL A 50 -5.59 38.56 -66.34
CA VAL A 50 -6.38 38.89 -65.13
C VAL A 50 -7.07 37.65 -64.56
N GLU A 51 -7.77 36.87 -65.39
CA GLU A 51 -8.47 35.65 -64.95
C GLU A 51 -7.52 34.60 -64.34
N PRO A 52 -6.37 34.24 -64.96
CA PRO A 52 -5.41 33.32 -64.36
C PRO A 52 -4.81 33.83 -63.05
N LEU A 53 -4.52 35.13 -62.93
CA LEU A 53 -4.00 35.72 -61.69
C LEU A 53 -5.00 35.66 -60.55
N LEU A 54 -6.29 35.90 -60.84
CA LEU A 54 -7.36 35.77 -59.86
C LEU A 54 -7.55 34.32 -59.42
N ALA A 55 -7.57 33.37 -60.36
CA ALA A 55 -7.66 31.95 -60.06
C ALA A 55 -6.48 31.47 -59.20
N ARG A 56 -5.26 31.89 -59.55
CA ARG A 56 -4.04 31.56 -58.79
C ARG A 56 -4.02 32.23 -57.42
N GLY A 57 -4.51 33.45 -57.31
CA GLY A 57 -4.67 34.16 -56.04
C GLY A 57 -5.68 33.48 -55.12
N GLY A 58 -6.81 33.00 -55.66
CA GLY A 58 -7.78 32.20 -54.93
C GLY A 58 -7.21 30.87 -54.43
N ALA A 59 -6.48 30.14 -55.30
CA ALA A 59 -5.82 28.89 -54.92
C ALA A 59 -4.72 29.11 -53.86
N ALA A 60 -3.95 30.19 -53.97
CA ALA A 60 -2.94 30.56 -52.98
C ALA A 60 -3.57 30.93 -51.63
N GLY A 61 -4.70 31.63 -51.64
CA GLY A 61 -5.48 31.93 -50.43
C GLY A 61 -6.03 30.68 -49.76
N ALA A 62 -6.60 29.75 -50.54
CA ALA A 62 -7.07 28.47 -50.04
C ALA A 62 -5.92 27.64 -49.43
N ALA A 63 -4.76 27.58 -50.08
CA ALA A 63 -3.58 26.90 -49.55
C ALA A 63 -3.00 27.58 -48.29
N ALA A 64 -3.13 28.91 -48.16
CA ALA A 64 -2.72 29.61 -46.95
C ALA A 64 -3.66 29.29 -45.77
N ALA A 65 -4.98 29.28 -46.01
CA ALA A 65 -5.97 28.91 -45.01
C ALA A 65 -5.80 27.45 -44.53
N ASP A 66 -5.51 26.52 -45.44
CA ASP A 66 -5.25 25.12 -45.10
C ASP A 66 -3.96 24.95 -44.28
N ARG A 67 -2.90 25.71 -44.60
CA ARG A 67 -1.68 25.75 -43.77
C ARG A 67 -1.94 26.31 -42.38
N GLU A 68 -2.78 27.34 -42.26
CA GLU A 68 -3.13 27.91 -40.96
C GLU A 68 -3.94 26.91 -40.12
N ALA A 69 -4.92 26.24 -40.72
CA ALA A 69 -5.71 25.21 -40.06
C ALA A 69 -4.85 24.03 -39.57
N THR A 70 -3.95 23.53 -40.43
CA THR A 70 -3.02 22.46 -40.06
C THR A 70 -2.04 22.89 -38.96
N GLN A 71 -1.58 24.14 -38.97
CA GLN A 71 -0.72 24.67 -37.91
C GLN A 71 -1.46 24.82 -36.57
N ALA A 72 -2.72 25.24 -36.60
CA ALA A 72 -3.57 25.30 -35.41
C ALA A 72 -3.78 23.89 -34.81
N GLU A 73 -4.05 22.90 -35.66
CA GLU A 73 -4.20 21.51 -35.22
C GLU A 73 -2.91 20.93 -34.64
N LEU A 74 -1.76 21.17 -35.28
CA LEU A 74 -0.46 20.78 -34.73
C LEU A 74 -0.18 21.42 -33.36
N THR A 75 -0.59 22.67 -33.18
CA THR A 75 -0.45 23.37 -31.90
C THR A 75 -1.34 22.75 -30.83
N ARG A 76 -2.59 22.43 -31.17
CA ARG A 76 -3.52 21.71 -30.30
C ARG A 76 -2.97 20.35 -29.89
N LEU A 77 -2.56 19.53 -30.84
CA LEU A 77 -2.01 18.20 -30.58
C LEU A 77 -0.76 18.24 -29.69
N ARG A 78 0.11 19.25 -29.87
CA ARG A 78 1.27 19.46 -28.99
C ARG A 78 0.86 19.77 -27.56
N ALA A 79 -0.19 20.56 -27.35
CA ALA A 79 -0.71 20.87 -26.02
C ALA A 79 -1.37 19.64 -25.35
N GLU A 80 -2.13 18.86 -26.11
CA GLU A 80 -2.71 17.59 -25.64
C GLU A 80 -1.61 16.60 -25.24
N LEU A 81 -0.57 16.47 -26.06
CA LEU A 81 0.55 15.58 -25.80
C LEU A 81 1.35 16.01 -24.56
N ALA A 82 1.56 17.32 -24.37
CA ALA A 82 2.18 17.85 -23.14
C ALA A 82 1.34 17.52 -21.90
N THR A 83 0.01 17.60 -22.02
CA THR A 83 -0.93 17.26 -20.93
C THR A 83 -0.86 15.77 -20.60
N VAL A 84 -0.88 14.89 -21.60
CA VAL A 84 -0.78 13.44 -21.41
C VAL A 84 0.55 13.07 -20.77
N ARG A 85 1.68 13.68 -21.20
CA ARG A 85 2.99 13.48 -20.56
C ARG A 85 2.96 13.88 -19.09
N GLY A 86 2.45 15.06 -18.76
CA GLY A 86 2.33 15.50 -17.38
C GLY A 86 1.43 14.59 -16.52
N ASN A 87 0.37 14.03 -17.11
CA ASN A 87 -0.47 13.05 -16.42
C ASN A 87 0.27 11.73 -16.19
N LEU A 88 1.03 11.25 -17.19
CA LEU A 88 1.84 10.04 -17.07
C LEU A 88 2.87 10.19 -15.96
N ASP A 89 3.60 11.31 -15.92
CA ASP A 89 4.60 11.58 -14.88
C ASP A 89 3.99 11.55 -13.47
N ARG A 90 2.78 12.12 -13.30
CA ARG A 90 2.06 12.06 -12.01
C ARG A 90 1.61 10.66 -11.63
N ILE A 91 1.14 9.87 -12.61
CA ILE A 91 0.72 8.48 -12.37
C ILE A 91 1.94 7.64 -11.97
N THR A 92 3.06 7.78 -12.67
CA THR A 92 4.31 7.08 -12.36
C THR A 92 4.79 7.44 -10.96
N ALA A 93 4.82 8.73 -10.61
CA ALA A 93 5.21 9.18 -9.27
C ALA A 93 4.29 8.63 -8.16
N THR A 94 2.98 8.54 -8.42
CA THR A 94 2.02 7.94 -7.49
C THR A 94 2.26 6.45 -7.34
N ALA A 95 2.44 5.73 -8.45
CA ALA A 95 2.68 4.29 -8.44
C ALA A 95 3.99 3.93 -7.71
N ASP A 96 5.05 4.73 -7.87
CA ASP A 96 6.31 4.50 -7.18
C ASP A 96 6.18 4.75 -5.67
N ARG A 97 5.40 5.77 -5.27
CA ARG A 97 5.08 6.01 -3.85
C ARG A 97 4.29 4.84 -3.26
N GLU A 98 3.23 4.39 -3.92
CA GLU A 98 2.40 3.28 -3.45
C GLU A 98 3.21 1.98 -3.35
N ARG A 99 4.11 1.71 -4.30
CA ARG A 99 5.03 0.56 -4.22
C ARG A 99 5.94 0.64 -2.99
N ALA A 100 6.50 1.81 -2.72
CA ALA A 100 7.36 2.01 -1.55
C ALA A 100 6.58 1.84 -0.24
N GLU A 101 5.37 2.40 -0.16
CA GLU A 101 4.48 2.25 1.00
C GLU A 101 4.07 0.79 1.22
N HIS A 102 3.69 0.09 0.15
CA HIS A 102 3.34 -1.33 0.19
C HIS A 102 4.53 -2.18 0.65
N GLN A 103 5.73 -1.92 0.11
CA GLN A 103 6.94 -2.64 0.52
C GLN A 103 7.24 -2.41 1.99
N ALA A 104 7.16 -1.15 2.47
CA ALA A 104 7.38 -0.83 3.87
C ALA A 104 6.34 -1.50 4.79
N ALA A 105 5.06 -1.55 4.37
CA ALA A 105 4.01 -2.25 5.10
C ALA A 105 4.27 -3.76 5.17
N HIS A 106 4.60 -4.37 4.03
CA HIS A 106 4.93 -5.79 3.94
C HIS A 106 6.12 -6.14 4.84
N ASP A 107 7.18 -5.32 4.83
CA ASP A 107 8.36 -5.55 5.67
C ASP A 107 8.06 -5.40 7.16
N ARG A 108 7.15 -4.49 7.55
CA ARG A 108 6.67 -4.40 8.94
C ARG A 108 5.92 -5.67 9.35
N THR A 109 4.92 -6.09 8.57
CA THR A 109 4.15 -7.30 8.85
C THR A 109 5.03 -8.54 8.89
N ARG A 110 6.04 -8.63 8.04
CA ARG A 110 7.00 -9.74 8.07
C ARG A 110 7.80 -9.79 9.37
N ARG A 111 8.24 -8.63 9.89
CA ARG A 111 8.96 -8.56 11.17
C ARG A 111 8.04 -8.95 12.34
N GLU A 112 6.82 -8.41 12.36
CA GLU A 112 5.81 -8.76 13.36
C GLU A 112 5.52 -10.26 13.37
N LEU A 113 5.43 -10.89 12.19
CA LEU A 113 5.24 -12.33 12.09
C LEU A 113 6.40 -13.13 12.71
N VAL A 114 7.65 -12.71 12.46
CA VAL A 114 8.83 -13.35 13.05
C VAL A 114 8.81 -13.20 14.58
N ASP A 115 8.48 -12.00 15.08
CA ASP A 115 8.41 -11.73 16.52
C ASP A 115 7.32 -12.60 17.18
N VAL A 116 6.14 -12.70 16.57
CA VAL A 116 5.04 -13.55 17.07
C VAL A 116 5.42 -15.03 17.02
N GLN A 117 6.13 -15.48 15.97
CA GLN A 117 6.62 -16.86 15.91
C GLN A 117 7.62 -17.17 17.03
N GLN A 118 8.51 -16.23 17.34
CA GLN A 118 9.48 -16.36 18.43
C GLN A 118 8.78 -16.40 19.80
N GLN A 119 7.79 -15.52 20.01
CA GLN A 119 6.97 -15.52 21.22
C GLN A 119 6.21 -16.83 21.38
N LEU A 120 5.59 -17.33 20.30
CA LEU A 120 4.88 -18.60 20.31
C LEU A 120 5.80 -19.77 20.68
N SER A 121 7.01 -19.82 20.12
CA SER A 121 8.01 -20.84 20.47
C SER A 121 8.36 -20.80 21.96
N THR A 122 8.48 -19.59 22.52
CA THR A 122 8.79 -19.40 23.95
C THR A 122 7.66 -19.92 24.82
N VAL A 123 6.42 -19.51 24.53
CA VAL A 123 5.22 -19.96 25.26
C VAL A 123 5.03 -21.48 25.16
N VAL A 124 5.35 -22.08 24.01
CA VAL A 124 5.29 -23.54 23.83
C VAL A 124 6.30 -24.23 24.76
N HIS A 125 7.53 -23.75 24.83
CA HIS A 125 8.53 -24.31 25.75
C HIS A 125 8.11 -24.14 27.21
N GLU A 126 7.65 -22.95 27.61
CA GLU A 126 7.16 -22.70 28.97
C GLU A 126 5.98 -23.61 29.33
N ARG A 127 5.05 -23.82 28.39
CA ARG A 127 3.94 -24.76 28.58
C ARG A 127 4.45 -26.18 28.81
N ASP A 128 5.39 -26.64 28.00
CA ASP A 128 5.92 -28.01 28.08
C ASP A 128 6.67 -28.23 29.41
N ASP A 129 7.44 -27.22 29.86
CA ASP A 129 8.11 -27.22 31.17
C ASP A 129 7.10 -27.28 32.32
N LEU A 130 6.04 -26.48 32.26
CA LEU A 130 4.96 -26.49 33.27
C LEU A 130 4.22 -27.83 33.29
N GLN A 131 3.97 -28.44 32.13
CA GLN A 131 3.35 -29.76 32.04
C GLN A 131 4.25 -30.84 32.66
N ALA A 132 5.55 -30.79 32.41
CA ALA A 132 6.50 -31.70 33.05
C ALA A 132 6.55 -31.52 34.57
N ALA A 133 6.55 -30.27 35.05
CA ALA A 133 6.51 -29.98 36.49
C ALA A 133 5.20 -30.47 37.14
N ALA A 134 4.05 -30.24 36.49
CA ALA A 134 2.76 -30.73 36.95
C ALA A 134 2.72 -32.25 37.06
N ALA A 135 3.27 -32.97 36.07
CA ALA A 135 3.36 -34.43 36.09
C ALA A 135 4.22 -34.95 37.26
N ARG A 136 5.34 -34.28 37.56
CA ARG A 136 6.19 -34.63 38.71
C ARG A 136 5.46 -34.43 40.04
N LEU A 137 4.82 -33.27 40.23
CA LEU A 137 4.04 -32.99 41.44
C LEU A 137 2.87 -33.97 41.62
N GLN A 138 2.23 -34.38 40.53
CA GLN A 138 1.20 -35.42 40.59
C GLN A 138 1.76 -36.76 41.04
N ALA A 139 2.94 -37.16 40.55
CA ALA A 139 3.59 -38.39 40.99
C ALA A 139 3.96 -38.34 42.48
N GLU A 140 4.59 -37.25 42.93
CA GLU A 140 4.93 -37.04 44.35
C GLU A 140 3.68 -37.06 45.25
N ALA A 141 2.58 -36.43 44.82
CA ALA A 141 1.33 -36.45 45.57
C ALA A 141 0.75 -37.87 45.72
N VAL A 142 0.86 -38.70 44.68
CA VAL A 142 0.45 -40.12 44.73
C VAL A 142 1.34 -40.91 45.68
N GLU A 143 2.66 -40.71 45.64
CA GLU A 143 3.60 -41.36 46.56
C GLU A 143 3.29 -41.01 48.02
N LEU A 144 3.14 -39.72 48.33
CA LEU A 144 2.78 -39.25 49.68
C LEU A 144 1.42 -39.79 50.13
N ALA A 145 0.43 -39.89 49.22
CA ALA A 145 -0.85 -40.48 49.55
C ALA A 145 -0.73 -41.97 49.92
N ASN A 146 0.09 -42.72 49.18
CA ASN A 146 0.38 -44.13 49.49
C ASN A 146 1.12 -44.25 50.83
N GLU A 147 2.12 -43.41 51.09
CA GLU A 147 2.85 -43.39 52.38
C GLU A 147 1.92 -43.10 53.56
N LEU A 148 1.02 -42.11 53.43
CA LEU A 148 0.02 -41.81 54.45
C LEU A 148 -0.94 -42.98 54.67
N GLU A 149 -1.34 -43.67 53.61
CA GLU A 149 -2.18 -44.85 53.73
C GLU A 149 -1.44 -46.00 54.44
N HIS A 150 -0.17 -46.24 54.09
CA HIS A 150 0.68 -47.22 54.77
C HIS A 150 0.84 -46.88 56.26
N ALA A 151 1.12 -45.62 56.60
CA ALA A 151 1.25 -45.16 57.98
C ALA A 151 -0.08 -45.31 58.76
N ARG A 152 -1.22 -44.99 58.13
CA ARG A 152 -2.56 -45.20 58.71
C ARG A 152 -2.83 -46.68 58.99
N ARG A 153 -2.52 -47.56 58.05
CA ARG A 153 -2.67 -49.02 58.21
C ARG A 153 -1.76 -49.54 59.32
N ALA A 154 -0.51 -49.11 59.39
CA ALA A 154 0.42 -49.48 60.45
C ALA A 154 -0.07 -49.02 61.83
N GLY A 155 -0.54 -47.77 61.96
CA GLY A 155 -1.13 -47.25 63.19
C GLY A 155 -2.41 -47.97 63.63
N ALA A 156 -3.24 -48.42 62.67
CA ALA A 156 -4.47 -49.17 62.95
C ALA A 156 -4.21 -50.59 63.52
N THR A 157 -3.00 -51.13 63.38
CA THR A 157 -2.61 -52.42 63.99
C THR A 157 -2.19 -52.31 65.46
N VAL A 158 -1.97 -51.08 65.98
CA VAL A 158 -1.72 -50.85 67.40
C VAL A 158 -3.06 -50.86 68.13
N ARG A 159 -3.46 -52.05 68.61
CA ARG A 159 -4.69 -52.23 69.39
C ARG A 159 -4.59 -51.35 70.66
N PRO A 160 -5.49 -50.37 70.89
CA PRO A 160 -5.52 -49.65 72.15
C PRO A 160 -5.98 -50.63 73.23
N HIS A 161 -5.04 -51.25 73.94
CA HIS A 161 -5.37 -52.02 75.13
C HIS A 161 -5.60 -51.02 76.27
N ARG A 162 -6.80 -51.05 76.83
CA ARG A 162 -7.17 -50.26 77.99
C ARG A 162 -6.65 -51.01 79.21
N HIS A 163 -5.68 -50.43 79.93
CA HIS A 163 -5.32 -50.94 81.25
C HIS A 163 -6.51 -50.74 82.19
N LEU A 164 -7.33 -51.77 82.36
CA LEU A 164 -8.23 -51.87 83.49
C LEU A 164 -7.35 -52.21 84.68
N TYR A 165 -7.07 -51.23 85.54
CA TYR A 165 -6.51 -51.49 86.86
C TYR A 165 -7.68 -51.89 87.77
N PRO A 166 -7.85 -53.18 88.14
CA PRO A 166 -8.71 -53.50 89.26
C PRO A 166 -8.06 -52.85 90.50
N MET A 167 -8.80 -51.99 91.21
CA MET A 167 -8.43 -51.52 92.54
C MET A 167 -8.52 -52.73 93.50
N GLY A 168 -7.51 -53.60 93.42
CA GLY A 168 -7.27 -54.70 94.35
C GLY A 168 -6.61 -54.16 95.62
N ALA A 169 -6.96 -54.78 96.74
CA ALA A 169 -6.54 -54.39 98.08
C ALA A 169 -5.02 -54.21 98.20
N SER A 170 -4.64 -53.18 98.95
CA SER A 170 -3.28 -52.76 99.26
C SER A 170 -2.32 -53.93 99.59
N GLY A 171 -1.28 -54.12 98.79
CA GLY A 171 -0.08 -54.88 99.24
C GLY A 171 0.69 -55.70 98.21
N GLU A 172 0.16 -55.97 97.02
CA GLU A 172 0.87 -56.78 96.02
C GLU A 172 1.64 -55.92 95.02
N ALA A 173 2.92 -56.25 94.82
CA ALA A 173 3.77 -55.63 93.80
C ALA A 173 3.34 -56.12 92.42
N PHE A 174 2.78 -55.22 91.60
CA PHE A 174 2.38 -55.52 90.24
C PHE A 174 3.61 -55.76 89.35
N GLY A 175 3.70 -56.95 88.75
CA GLY A 175 4.75 -57.33 87.81
C GLY A 175 4.63 -56.62 86.45
N PRO A 176 5.71 -56.58 85.65
CA PRO A 176 5.70 -55.94 84.34
C PRO A 176 4.74 -56.65 83.37
N CYS A 177 4.09 -55.87 82.51
CA CYS A 177 3.15 -56.34 81.50
C CYS A 177 3.77 -57.47 80.65
N GLU A 178 3.10 -58.63 80.53
CA GLU A 178 3.58 -59.77 79.74
C GLU A 178 3.35 -59.62 78.21
N GLU A 179 2.85 -58.48 77.73
CA GLU A 179 2.70 -58.25 76.29
C GLU A 179 4.04 -57.88 75.61
N PRO A 180 4.36 -58.47 74.44
CA PRO A 180 5.60 -58.19 73.74
C PRO A 180 5.64 -56.73 73.28
N GLY A 181 6.47 -55.92 73.94
CA GLY A 181 6.70 -54.50 73.62
C GLY A 181 6.22 -53.50 74.68
N GLY A 182 5.56 -53.95 75.76
CA GLY A 182 5.01 -53.10 76.83
C GLY A 182 5.97 -52.73 77.96
N GLY A 183 7.29 -52.79 77.75
CA GLY A 183 8.31 -52.61 78.78
C GLY A 183 8.62 -51.16 79.14
N LYS A 184 7.65 -50.38 79.61
CA LYS A 184 7.96 -49.10 80.29
C LYS A 184 7.87 -49.30 81.81
N PRO A 185 8.97 -49.10 82.57
CA PRO A 185 8.95 -49.25 84.02
C PRO A 185 8.04 -48.19 84.66
N TYR A 186 7.38 -48.58 85.75
CA TYR A 186 6.54 -47.72 86.58
C TYR A 186 7.26 -46.40 86.93
N PRO A 187 6.62 -45.23 86.79
CA PRO A 187 7.20 -43.96 87.21
C PRO A 187 7.16 -43.88 88.74
N GLY A 188 8.15 -44.44 89.43
CA GLY A 188 8.14 -44.45 90.89
C GLY A 188 9.41 -44.88 91.63
N THR A 189 10.45 -45.37 90.96
CA THR A 189 11.66 -45.86 91.66
C THR A 189 12.96 -45.44 90.97
N SER A 190 13.19 -44.12 90.82
CA SER A 190 14.53 -43.59 90.59
C SER A 190 15.14 -43.17 91.93
N SER A 191 15.86 -44.09 92.56
CA SER A 191 16.69 -43.81 93.74
C SER A 191 18.02 -43.21 93.27
N ALA A 192 18.11 -41.87 93.23
CA ALA A 192 19.37 -41.18 93.06
C ALA A 192 20.20 -41.26 94.35
N VAL A 193 21.21 -42.13 94.39
CA VAL A 193 22.25 -42.09 95.42
C VAL A 193 23.46 -41.35 94.85
N VAL A 194 23.56 -40.09 95.24
CA VAL A 194 24.74 -39.23 95.08
C VAL A 194 25.89 -39.82 95.93
N ARG A 195 27.07 -40.01 95.34
CA ARG A 195 28.33 -40.08 96.09
C ARG A 195 29.34 -39.10 95.52
N ARG A 196 29.91 -38.35 96.46
CA ARG A 196 30.93 -37.31 96.32
C ARG A 196 32.27 -37.87 95.84
#